data_AF-A0A6P6BP49-F1
#
_entry.id   AF-A0A6P6BP49-F1
#
_cell.length_a   1.000
_cell.length_b   1.000
_cell.length_c   1.000
_cell.angle_alpha   90.00
_cell.angle_beta   90.00
_cell.angle_gamma   90.00
#
_symmetry.space_group_name_H-M   'P 1'
#
loop_
_entity.id
_entity.type
_entity.pdbx_description
1 polymer ?
#
loop_
_entity_poly.entity_id
_entity_poly.type
_entity_poly.pdbx_seq_one_letter_code
_entity_poly.pdbx_strand_id
1 'polypeptide(L)'
;MHGQPDSIEIQRQQQAQKRALARKRNREQLRPRTPEPVEGRKHVDVQTELYLEEIADRIIEVDMECQTDAFLDRPPTPLFIPAKTGKDVATQILEGELFDFDLEVKPMLEVLVGKTIEQSLLEVMEEEELANLRASQYAYEELRNAELAEIQRLEEQERRHREEKERRKQQQWDVIHKHNETSQKIAARAFAQRYLADLLPSVFDSLRDGGYFFDPIERDIEIGFLPWLMNEVDKTMEHSMVGRIVLDMLIRDVVDRRLRMYERKEDKQQSEQLETGPGGTETARGSLADAEFQDQSAWQSQRPLPDRHSLPRSPNEGRYTEKMSSREKELMEEEEEEEEEEEEEEAGSREMRKSLGKEELLQ
;
A
#
# COMPACT_ATOMS: atom_id res chain seq x y z
N MET A 1 49.32 -57.25 -78.91
CA MET A 1 48.42 -56.25 -78.30
C MET A 1 47.32 -55.87 -79.27
N HIS A 2 46.21 -56.59 -79.27
CA HIS A 2 44.94 -56.17 -79.89
C HIS A 2 43.85 -56.66 -78.94
N GLY A 3 43.21 -55.75 -78.20
CA GLY A 3 42.24 -56.10 -77.17
C GLY A 3 40.98 -56.73 -77.77
N GLN A 4 40.34 -57.64 -77.03
CA GLN A 4 38.99 -58.06 -77.38
C GLN A 4 38.05 -56.85 -77.25
N PRO A 5 37.13 -56.62 -78.20
CA PRO A 5 36.17 -55.52 -78.10
C PRO A 5 35.21 -55.75 -76.94
N ASP A 6 34.87 -54.68 -76.21
CA ASP A 6 34.03 -54.75 -75.02
C ASP A 6 32.65 -55.33 -75.33
N SER A 7 32.13 -56.16 -74.41
CA SER A 7 30.81 -56.80 -74.53
C SER A 7 29.66 -55.80 -74.75
N ILE A 8 29.82 -54.58 -74.24
CA ILE A 8 28.90 -53.45 -74.38
C ILE A 8 28.85 -52.95 -75.84
N GLU A 9 29.97 -52.95 -76.56
CA GLU A 9 30.02 -52.51 -77.96
C GLU A 9 29.31 -53.50 -78.89
N ILE A 10 29.47 -54.80 -78.65
CA ILE A 10 28.78 -55.87 -79.38
C ILE A 10 27.26 -55.74 -79.18
N GLN A 11 26.80 -55.50 -77.95
CA GLN A 11 25.38 -55.30 -77.66
C GLN A 11 24.83 -54.02 -78.35
N ARG A 12 25.60 -52.92 -78.34
CA ARG A 12 25.27 -51.67 -79.03
C ARG A 12 25.19 -51.87 -80.55
N GLN A 13 26.08 -52.63 -81.16
CA GLN A 13 26.03 -52.98 -82.59
C GLN A 13 24.78 -53.81 -82.93
N GLN A 14 24.44 -54.82 -82.13
CA GLN A 14 23.21 -55.61 -82.36
C GLN A 14 21.95 -54.76 -82.24
N GLN A 15 21.88 -53.85 -81.27
CA GLN A 15 20.75 -52.93 -81.11
C GLN A 15 20.66 -51.92 -82.27
N ALA A 16 21.81 -51.43 -82.77
CA ALA A 16 21.88 -50.58 -83.96
C ALA A 16 21.42 -51.32 -85.23
N GLN A 17 21.83 -52.58 -85.43
CA GLN A 17 21.36 -53.41 -86.55
C GLN A 17 19.84 -53.64 -86.49
N LYS A 18 19.28 -53.98 -85.32
CA LYS A 18 17.82 -54.10 -85.13
C LYS A 18 17.10 -52.79 -85.45
N ARG A 19 17.63 -51.63 -85.03
CA ARG A 19 17.04 -50.31 -85.31
C ARG A 19 17.15 -49.92 -86.79
N ALA A 20 18.23 -50.32 -87.48
CA ALA A 20 18.40 -50.12 -88.92
C ALA A 20 17.43 -50.99 -89.76
N LEU A 21 17.24 -52.26 -89.37
CA LEU A 21 16.23 -53.16 -89.96
C LEU A 21 14.81 -52.61 -89.76
N ALA A 22 14.47 -52.14 -88.56
CA ALA A 22 13.19 -51.50 -88.29
C ALA A 22 12.98 -50.24 -89.16
N ARG A 23 14.01 -49.40 -89.33
CA ARG A 23 13.95 -48.23 -90.23
C ARG A 23 13.79 -48.61 -91.71
N LYS A 24 14.43 -49.68 -92.19
CA LYS A 24 14.20 -50.17 -93.57
C LYS A 24 12.75 -50.61 -93.78
N ARG A 25 12.22 -51.45 -92.90
CA ARG A 25 10.82 -51.93 -92.96
C ARG A 25 9.82 -50.77 -92.90
N ASN A 26 10.06 -49.77 -92.06
CA ASN A 26 9.18 -48.60 -91.98
C ASN A 26 9.27 -47.72 -93.24
N ARG A 27 10.45 -47.60 -93.86
CA ARG A 27 10.63 -46.89 -95.15
C ARG A 27 9.97 -47.62 -96.33
N GLU A 28 9.86 -48.95 -96.28
CA GLU A 28 9.11 -49.73 -97.26
C GLU A 28 7.60 -49.58 -97.09
N GLN A 29 7.10 -49.47 -95.85
CA GLN A 29 5.68 -49.16 -95.57
C GLN A 29 5.28 -47.73 -95.96
N LEU A 30 6.22 -46.77 -95.88
CA LEU A 30 6.01 -45.36 -96.25
C LEU A 30 6.19 -45.05 -97.74
N ARG A 31 6.52 -46.03 -98.59
CA ARG A 31 6.52 -45.83 -100.04
C ARG A 31 5.08 -45.92 -100.57
N PRO A 32 4.55 -44.89 -101.25
CA PRO A 32 3.27 -45.02 -101.96
C PRO A 32 3.43 -46.12 -103.02
N ARG A 33 2.71 -47.23 -102.82
CA ARG A 33 2.77 -48.40 -103.70
C ARG A 33 1.90 -48.12 -104.92
N THR A 34 2.49 -48.12 -106.11
CA THR A 34 1.72 -48.20 -107.36
C THR A 34 0.78 -49.41 -107.26
N PRO A 35 -0.52 -49.29 -107.61
CA PRO A 35 -1.45 -50.41 -107.51
C PRO A 35 -0.94 -51.66 -108.22
N GLU A 36 -1.31 -52.84 -107.73
CA GLU A 36 -0.88 -54.09 -108.38
C GLU A 36 -1.58 -54.26 -109.75
N PRO A 37 -0.89 -54.81 -110.75
CA PRO A 37 -1.49 -55.01 -112.07
C PRO A 37 -2.66 -56.00 -111.97
N VAL A 38 -3.77 -55.65 -112.63
CA VAL A 38 -4.97 -56.50 -112.71
C VAL A 38 -4.60 -57.88 -113.29
N GLU A 39 -5.19 -58.94 -112.73
CA GLU A 39 -4.91 -60.32 -113.13
C GLU A 39 -4.94 -60.52 -114.65
N GLY A 40 -3.93 -61.19 -115.18
CA GLY A 40 -3.74 -61.40 -116.62
C GLY A 40 -3.02 -60.25 -117.36
N ARG A 41 -2.69 -59.13 -116.70
CA ARG A 41 -1.87 -58.04 -117.26
C ARG A 41 -0.53 -57.92 -116.53
N LYS A 42 0.47 -57.36 -117.21
CA LYS A 42 1.75 -56.93 -116.62
C LYS A 42 1.89 -55.43 -116.84
N HIS A 43 2.45 -54.71 -115.87
CA HIS A 43 2.89 -53.34 -116.11
C HIS A 43 4.06 -53.35 -117.11
N VAL A 44 4.02 -52.40 -118.03
CA VAL A 44 5.08 -52.07 -118.99
C VAL A 44 5.37 -50.59 -118.81
N ASP A 45 6.65 -50.25 -118.69
CA ASP A 45 7.09 -48.87 -118.65
C ASP A 45 6.93 -48.28 -120.06
N VAL A 46 6.11 -47.22 -120.18
CA VAL A 46 5.91 -46.48 -121.42
C VAL A 46 7.04 -45.44 -121.55
N GLN A 47 7.59 -45.25 -122.75
CA GLN A 47 8.54 -44.16 -122.98
C GLN A 47 7.85 -42.81 -122.76
N THR A 48 8.12 -42.19 -121.61
CA THR A 48 7.71 -40.81 -121.27
C THR A 48 8.84 -39.79 -121.50
N GLU A 49 9.91 -40.21 -122.18
CA GLU A 49 10.98 -39.34 -122.64
C GLU A 49 10.59 -38.63 -123.95
N LEU A 50 11.02 -37.39 -124.12
CA LEU A 50 10.53 -36.50 -125.18
C LEU A 50 11.16 -36.87 -126.53
N TYR A 51 10.52 -37.76 -127.29
CA TYR A 51 10.94 -38.12 -128.65
C TYR A 51 10.29 -37.17 -129.68
N LEU A 52 11.12 -36.45 -130.44
CA LEU A 52 10.69 -35.55 -131.51
C LEU A 52 11.24 -36.03 -132.85
N GLU A 53 10.36 -36.40 -133.76
CA GLU A 53 10.69 -36.69 -135.16
C GLU A 53 10.51 -35.42 -136.01
N GLU A 54 11.57 -35.00 -136.70
CA GLU A 54 11.54 -33.83 -137.58
C GLU A 54 11.11 -34.25 -138.99
N ILE A 55 9.83 -34.00 -139.33
CA ILE A 55 9.26 -34.37 -140.63
C ILE A 55 9.74 -33.38 -141.69
N ALA A 56 10.69 -33.81 -142.52
CA ALA A 56 11.39 -32.96 -143.49
C ALA A 56 10.71 -32.81 -144.87
N ASP A 57 9.41 -33.12 -144.99
CA ASP A 57 8.70 -33.10 -146.27
C ASP A 57 7.88 -31.80 -146.46
N ARG A 58 7.98 -31.17 -147.63
CA ARG A 58 7.32 -29.87 -147.91
C ARG A 58 5.93 -30.10 -148.50
N ILE A 59 4.93 -29.55 -147.83
CA ILE A 59 3.53 -29.56 -148.29
C ILE A 59 3.41 -28.67 -149.56
N ILE A 60 2.65 -29.15 -150.55
CA ILE A 60 2.44 -28.43 -151.81
C ILE A 60 1.31 -27.40 -151.62
N GLU A 61 1.64 -26.13 -151.79
CA GLU A 61 0.67 -25.02 -151.79
C GLU A 61 0.06 -24.86 -153.19
N VAL A 62 -1.26 -24.65 -153.26
CA VAL A 62 -2.01 -24.43 -154.51
C VAL A 62 -2.94 -23.25 -154.31
N ASP A 63 -2.72 -22.16 -155.04
CA ASP A 63 -3.58 -20.99 -155.01
C ASP A 63 -4.94 -21.25 -155.66
N MET A 64 -6.01 -20.81 -154.99
CA MET A 64 -7.38 -20.85 -155.49
C MET A 64 -8.02 -19.46 -155.40
N GLU A 65 -8.26 -18.84 -156.54
CA GLU A 65 -9.00 -17.58 -156.63
C GLU A 65 -10.51 -17.87 -156.81
N CYS A 66 -11.37 -17.19 -156.04
CA CYS A 66 -12.82 -17.34 -156.10
C CYS A 66 -13.50 -15.99 -156.39
N GLN A 67 -14.40 -15.99 -157.38
CA GLN A 67 -15.18 -14.83 -157.79
C GLN A 67 -16.24 -14.48 -156.73
N THR A 68 -16.21 -13.25 -156.22
CA THR A 68 -17.15 -12.73 -155.22
C THR A 68 -18.36 -12.05 -155.87
N ASP A 69 -19.56 -12.43 -155.41
CA ASP A 69 -20.81 -11.68 -155.65
C ASP A 69 -21.13 -10.77 -154.46
N ALA A 70 -21.92 -9.72 -154.67
CA ALA A 70 -22.13 -8.66 -153.69
C ALA A 70 -23.06 -9.09 -152.54
N PHE A 71 -22.53 -9.14 -151.32
CA PHE A 71 -23.28 -9.47 -150.10
C PHE A 71 -24.38 -8.44 -149.81
N LEU A 72 -25.60 -8.92 -149.55
CA LEU A 72 -26.65 -8.16 -148.87
C LEU A 72 -26.63 -8.50 -147.37
N ASP A 73 -26.79 -7.48 -146.52
CA ASP A 73 -26.70 -7.65 -145.07
C ASP A 73 -27.81 -8.58 -144.52
N ARG A 74 -27.37 -9.71 -143.96
CA ARG A 74 -28.22 -10.64 -143.21
C ARG A 74 -28.47 -10.06 -141.81
N PRO A 75 -29.72 -10.04 -141.29
CA PRO A 75 -29.96 -9.58 -139.93
C PRO A 75 -29.19 -10.43 -138.90
N PRO A 76 -28.72 -9.81 -137.80
CA PRO A 76 -27.86 -10.48 -136.83
C PRO A 76 -28.56 -11.70 -136.21
N THR A 77 -27.86 -12.83 -136.20
CA THR A 77 -28.37 -14.08 -135.61
C THR A 77 -28.59 -13.88 -134.10
N PRO A 78 -29.74 -14.26 -133.52
CA PRO A 78 -29.99 -14.09 -132.09
C PRO A 78 -28.98 -14.86 -131.24
N LEU A 79 -28.55 -14.26 -130.14
CA LEU A 79 -27.57 -14.84 -129.21
C LEU A 79 -28.13 -16.11 -128.56
N PHE A 80 -27.39 -17.21 -128.69
CA PHE A 80 -27.73 -18.48 -128.03
C PHE A 80 -27.35 -18.39 -126.54
N ILE A 81 -28.36 -18.38 -125.67
CA ILE A 81 -28.20 -18.52 -124.22
C ILE A 81 -28.46 -19.99 -123.87
N PRO A 82 -27.45 -20.76 -123.39
CA PRO A 82 -27.65 -22.14 -122.97
C PRO A 82 -28.65 -22.22 -121.82
N ALA A 83 -29.56 -23.20 -121.88
CA ALA A 83 -30.42 -23.50 -120.74
C ALA A 83 -29.55 -23.94 -119.54
N LYS A 84 -29.85 -23.44 -118.34
CA LYS A 84 -29.11 -23.79 -117.12
C LYS A 84 -29.32 -25.28 -116.81
N THR A 85 -28.31 -26.11 -117.08
CA THR A 85 -28.38 -27.56 -116.89
C THR A 85 -27.89 -27.96 -115.50
N GLY A 86 -28.82 -28.01 -114.55
CA GLY A 86 -28.56 -28.42 -113.16
C GLY A 86 -29.79 -28.17 -112.29
N LYS A 87 -29.93 -28.91 -111.18
CA LYS A 87 -30.98 -28.64 -110.18
C LYS A 87 -30.37 -27.82 -109.05
N ASP A 88 -30.86 -26.60 -108.85
CA ASP A 88 -30.55 -25.82 -107.66
C ASP A 88 -31.24 -26.46 -106.45
N VAL A 89 -30.47 -26.73 -105.38
CA VAL A 89 -30.98 -27.25 -104.12
C VAL A 89 -30.41 -26.37 -103.01
N ALA A 90 -31.29 -25.78 -102.21
CA ALA A 90 -30.92 -25.08 -100.97
C ALA A 90 -31.12 -26.03 -99.79
N THR A 91 -30.10 -26.15 -98.95
CA THR A 91 -30.17 -26.85 -97.65
C THR A 91 -30.00 -25.81 -96.55
N GLN A 92 -31.00 -25.69 -95.68
CA GLN A 92 -30.95 -24.80 -94.51
C GLN A 92 -31.29 -25.60 -93.27
N ILE A 93 -30.46 -25.43 -92.24
CA ILE A 93 -30.71 -25.91 -90.88
C ILE A 93 -31.76 -25.02 -90.23
N LEU A 94 -32.80 -25.61 -89.65
CA LEU A 94 -33.83 -24.91 -88.90
C LEU A 94 -33.48 -24.79 -87.41
N GLU A 95 -34.11 -23.83 -86.74
CA GLU A 95 -33.92 -23.60 -85.30
C GLU A 95 -34.35 -24.85 -84.51
N GLY A 96 -33.45 -25.36 -83.66
CA GLY A 96 -33.64 -26.60 -82.89
C GLY A 96 -33.17 -27.89 -83.58
N GLU A 97 -32.83 -27.88 -84.87
CA GLU A 97 -32.47 -29.11 -85.63
C GLU A 97 -31.10 -29.71 -85.23
N LEU A 98 -30.22 -28.90 -84.62
CA LEU A 98 -28.91 -29.31 -84.09
C LEU A 98 -28.84 -29.31 -82.54
N PHE A 99 -29.97 -29.16 -81.84
CA PHE A 99 -29.98 -29.07 -80.38
C PHE A 99 -29.69 -30.45 -79.73
N ASP A 100 -28.59 -30.53 -78.98
CA ASP A 100 -28.26 -31.67 -78.11
C ASP A 100 -28.49 -31.29 -76.65
N PHE A 101 -29.55 -31.86 -76.05
CA PHE A 101 -29.91 -31.62 -74.66
C PHE A 101 -28.79 -32.02 -73.70
N ASP A 102 -28.14 -33.16 -73.93
CA ASP A 102 -27.11 -33.69 -73.03
C ASP A 102 -25.83 -32.85 -73.08
N LEU A 103 -25.61 -32.07 -74.14
CA LEU A 103 -24.52 -31.09 -74.21
C LEU A 103 -24.91 -29.78 -73.53
N GLU A 104 -26.07 -29.21 -73.89
CA GLU A 104 -26.48 -27.86 -73.46
C GLU A 104 -26.89 -27.79 -71.98
N VAL A 105 -27.37 -28.90 -71.39
CA VAL A 105 -27.76 -28.94 -69.97
C VAL A 105 -26.56 -28.98 -69.00
N LYS A 106 -25.36 -29.38 -69.47
CA LYS A 106 -24.17 -29.57 -68.62
C LYS A 106 -23.74 -28.29 -67.90
N PRO A 107 -23.55 -27.12 -68.57
CA PRO A 107 -23.18 -25.88 -67.87
C PRO A 107 -24.24 -25.43 -66.85
N MET A 108 -25.53 -25.66 -67.13
CA MET A 108 -26.60 -25.36 -66.18
C MET A 108 -26.53 -26.24 -64.93
N LEU A 109 -26.31 -27.55 -65.10
CA LEU A 109 -26.18 -28.49 -63.98
C LEU A 109 -24.91 -28.26 -63.18
N GLU A 110 -23.78 -27.96 -63.83
CA GLU A 110 -22.52 -27.62 -63.14
C GLU A 110 -22.69 -26.38 -62.25
N VAL A 111 -23.32 -25.32 -62.75
CA VAL A 111 -23.60 -24.12 -61.96
C VAL A 111 -24.60 -24.39 -60.84
N LEU A 112 -25.69 -25.13 -61.10
CA LEU A 112 -26.69 -25.44 -60.09
C LEU A 112 -26.09 -26.30 -58.97
N VAL A 113 -25.45 -27.41 -59.29
CA VAL A 113 -24.84 -28.32 -58.31
C VAL A 113 -23.71 -27.64 -57.56
N GLY A 114 -22.82 -26.92 -58.26
CA GLY A 114 -21.72 -26.18 -57.63
C GLY A 114 -22.24 -25.16 -56.62
N LYS A 115 -23.23 -24.35 -57.01
CA LYS A 115 -23.78 -23.30 -56.15
C LYS A 115 -24.62 -23.86 -54.99
N THR A 116 -25.32 -24.97 -55.18
CA THR A 116 -26.02 -25.67 -54.07
C THR A 116 -25.03 -26.23 -53.06
N ILE A 117 -23.94 -26.86 -53.51
CA ILE A 117 -22.89 -27.38 -52.61
C ILE A 117 -22.19 -26.24 -51.88
N GLU A 118 -21.77 -25.19 -52.60
CA GLU A 118 -21.11 -24.01 -52.02
C GLU A 118 -22.00 -23.33 -50.96
N GLN A 119 -23.27 -23.09 -51.26
CA GLN A 119 -24.23 -22.52 -50.31
C GLN A 119 -24.39 -23.43 -49.08
N SER A 120 -24.60 -24.74 -49.27
CA SER A 120 -24.77 -25.67 -48.15
C SER A 120 -23.53 -25.79 -47.25
N LEU A 121 -22.33 -25.64 -47.82
CA LEU A 121 -21.09 -25.65 -47.05
C LEU A 121 -20.95 -24.37 -46.20
N LEU A 122 -21.26 -23.21 -46.77
CA LEU A 122 -21.24 -21.94 -46.05
C LEU A 122 -22.27 -21.91 -44.92
N GLU A 123 -23.49 -22.38 -45.16
CA GLU A 123 -24.55 -22.48 -44.14
C GLU A 123 -24.12 -23.38 -42.97
N VAL A 124 -23.57 -24.56 -43.23
CA VAL A 124 -23.09 -25.49 -42.18
C VAL A 124 -21.91 -24.90 -41.41
N MET A 125 -20.99 -24.20 -42.07
CA MET A 125 -19.87 -23.52 -41.39
C MET A 125 -20.37 -22.39 -40.48
N GLU A 126 -21.32 -21.57 -40.94
CA GLU A 126 -21.93 -20.50 -40.11
C GLU A 126 -22.67 -21.08 -38.90
N GLU A 127 -23.42 -22.18 -39.07
CA GLU A 127 -24.09 -22.88 -37.97
C GLU A 127 -23.11 -23.42 -36.92
N GLU A 128 -21.99 -24.01 -37.35
CA GLU A 128 -20.94 -24.53 -36.46
C GLU A 128 -20.22 -23.40 -35.71
N GLU A 129 -19.85 -22.31 -36.40
CA GLU A 129 -19.25 -21.13 -35.77
C GLU A 129 -20.20 -20.49 -34.74
N LEU A 130 -21.49 -20.31 -35.08
CA LEU A 130 -22.50 -19.81 -34.15
C LEU A 130 -22.72 -20.74 -32.94
N ALA A 131 -22.67 -22.05 -33.14
CA ALA A 131 -22.77 -23.03 -32.04
C ALA A 131 -21.56 -22.93 -31.10
N ASN A 132 -20.35 -22.85 -31.65
CA ASN A 132 -19.11 -22.71 -30.89
C ASN A 132 -19.06 -21.40 -30.10
N LEU A 133 -19.47 -20.28 -30.71
CA LEU A 133 -19.57 -18.98 -30.03
C LEU A 133 -20.58 -19.00 -28.88
N ARG A 134 -21.78 -19.58 -29.08
CA ARG A 134 -22.79 -19.74 -28.02
C ARG A 134 -22.29 -20.63 -26.88
N ALA A 135 -21.65 -21.76 -27.19
CA ALA A 135 -21.08 -22.64 -26.18
C ALA A 135 -20.00 -21.91 -25.33
N SER A 136 -19.17 -21.10 -25.99
CA SER A 136 -18.14 -20.29 -25.34
C SER A 136 -18.75 -19.18 -24.45
N GLN A 137 -19.82 -18.52 -24.92
CA GLN A 137 -20.57 -17.54 -24.13
C GLN A 137 -21.20 -18.17 -22.88
N TYR A 138 -21.90 -19.30 -23.00
CA TYR A 138 -22.50 -19.96 -21.84
C TYR A 138 -21.47 -20.43 -20.81
N ALA A 139 -20.32 -20.97 -21.26
CA ALA A 139 -19.24 -21.36 -20.35
C ALA A 139 -18.64 -20.14 -19.61
N TYR A 140 -18.49 -19.00 -20.29
CA TYR A 140 -18.04 -17.75 -19.68
C TYR A 140 -19.08 -17.18 -18.70
N GLU A 141 -20.37 -17.19 -19.05
CA GLU A 141 -21.45 -16.76 -18.17
C GLU A 141 -21.55 -17.63 -16.91
N GLU A 142 -21.43 -18.95 -17.04
CA GLU A 142 -21.42 -19.89 -15.90
C GLU A 142 -20.25 -19.59 -14.96
N LEU A 143 -19.03 -19.44 -15.49
CA LEU A 143 -17.84 -19.08 -14.72
C LEU A 143 -18.02 -17.72 -14.02
N ARG A 144 -18.42 -16.69 -14.75
CA ARG A 144 -18.62 -15.33 -14.23
C ARG A 144 -19.71 -15.29 -13.14
N ASN A 145 -20.77 -16.08 -13.27
CA ASN A 145 -21.81 -16.17 -12.25
C ASN A 145 -21.32 -16.90 -10.99
N ALA A 146 -20.46 -17.92 -11.13
CA ALA A 146 -19.82 -18.59 -10.00
C ALA A 146 -18.81 -17.68 -9.28
N GLU A 147 -17.99 -16.93 -10.03
CA GLU A 147 -17.06 -15.93 -9.50
C GLU A 147 -17.78 -14.82 -8.75
N LEU A 148 -18.86 -14.26 -9.32
CA LEU A 148 -19.68 -13.24 -8.64
C LEU A 148 -20.31 -13.75 -7.34
N ALA A 149 -20.76 -15.01 -7.30
CA ALA A 149 -21.31 -15.61 -6.08
C ALA A 149 -20.23 -15.80 -5.00
N GLU A 150 -19.00 -16.17 -5.39
CA GLU A 150 -17.89 -16.32 -4.46
C GLU A 150 -17.37 -14.96 -3.95
N ILE A 151 -17.29 -13.94 -4.80
CA ILE A 151 -16.97 -12.56 -4.40
C ILE A 151 -17.97 -12.06 -3.35
N GLN A 152 -19.28 -12.20 -3.60
CA GLN A 152 -20.31 -11.81 -2.63
C GLN A 152 -20.20 -12.58 -1.31
N ARG A 153 -19.81 -13.87 -1.36
CA ARG A 153 -19.58 -14.69 -0.16
C ARG A 153 -18.40 -14.17 0.66
N LEU A 154 -17.32 -13.75 0.00
CA LEU A 154 -16.12 -13.21 0.62
C LEU A 154 -16.37 -11.80 1.17
N GLU A 155 -16.99 -10.89 0.41
CA GLU A 155 -17.36 -9.54 0.85
C GLU A 155 -18.25 -9.56 2.10
N GLU A 156 -19.26 -10.44 2.14
CA GLU A 156 -20.15 -10.60 3.29
C GLU A 156 -19.43 -11.19 4.51
N GLN A 157 -18.43 -12.06 4.31
CA GLN A 157 -17.56 -12.58 5.38
C GLN A 157 -16.61 -11.49 5.92
N GLU A 158 -15.99 -10.73 5.02
CA GLU A 158 -15.08 -9.63 5.34
C GLU A 158 -15.82 -8.51 6.08
N ARG A 159 -17.04 -8.15 5.66
CA ARG A 159 -17.88 -7.16 6.35
C ARG A 159 -18.12 -7.56 7.81
N ARG A 160 -18.49 -8.81 8.08
CA ARG A 160 -18.68 -9.32 9.45
C ARG A 160 -17.37 -9.33 10.25
N HIS A 161 -16.25 -9.64 9.62
CA HIS A 161 -14.95 -9.63 10.28
C HIS A 161 -14.54 -8.20 10.67
N ARG A 162 -14.69 -7.23 9.75
CA ARG A 162 -14.44 -5.81 9.98
C ARG A 162 -15.36 -5.24 11.07
N GLU A 163 -16.66 -5.54 11.01
CA GLU A 163 -17.64 -5.16 12.06
C GLU A 163 -17.23 -5.69 13.45
N GLU A 164 -16.72 -6.92 13.55
CA GLU A 164 -16.22 -7.47 14.82
C GLU A 164 -14.87 -6.86 15.22
N LYS A 165 -13.91 -6.63 14.30
CA LYS A 165 -12.62 -5.98 14.61
C LYS A 165 -12.84 -4.59 15.18
N GLU A 166 -13.63 -3.75 14.50
CA GLU A 166 -14.08 -2.43 14.96
C GLU A 166 -14.70 -2.50 16.37
N ARG A 167 -15.62 -3.45 16.58
CA ARG A 167 -16.27 -3.63 17.88
C ARG A 167 -15.29 -4.04 18.99
N ARG A 168 -14.21 -4.77 18.68
CA ARG A 168 -13.14 -5.10 19.62
C ARG A 168 -12.22 -3.92 19.89
N LYS A 169 -11.80 -3.18 18.85
CA LYS A 169 -11.00 -1.96 18.95
C LYS A 169 -11.68 -0.94 19.86
N GLN A 170 -12.98 -0.66 19.64
CA GLN A 170 -13.74 0.23 20.52
C GLN A 170 -13.83 -0.28 21.98
N GLN A 171 -14.01 -1.59 22.20
CA GLN A 171 -14.02 -2.16 23.56
C GLN A 171 -12.66 -2.02 24.26
N GLN A 172 -11.57 -2.23 23.53
CA GLN A 172 -10.21 -2.12 24.04
C GLN A 172 -9.87 -0.66 24.36
N TRP A 173 -10.18 0.27 23.46
CA TRP A 173 -10.05 1.71 23.67
C TRP A 173 -10.81 2.20 24.91
N ASP A 174 -12.06 1.74 25.07
CA ASP A 174 -12.89 1.99 26.26
C ASP A 174 -12.25 1.48 27.57
N VAL A 175 -11.51 0.37 27.52
CA VAL A 175 -10.79 -0.21 28.66
C VAL A 175 -9.52 0.59 28.96
N ILE A 176 -8.74 0.95 27.94
CA ILE A 176 -7.52 1.76 28.05
C ILE A 176 -7.86 3.16 28.60
N HIS A 177 -8.90 3.82 28.08
CA HIS A 177 -9.36 5.12 28.57
C HIS A 177 -9.74 5.07 30.06
N LYS A 178 -10.52 4.06 30.47
CA LYS A 178 -10.88 3.85 31.88
C LYS A 178 -9.66 3.51 32.74
N HIS A 179 -8.70 2.74 32.22
CA HIS A 179 -7.46 2.45 32.93
C HIS A 179 -6.67 3.74 33.18
N ASN A 180 -6.42 4.54 32.14
CA ASN A 180 -5.71 5.82 32.21
C ASN A 180 -6.36 6.79 33.20
N GLU A 181 -7.69 6.98 33.13
CA GLU A 181 -8.42 7.76 34.14
C GLU A 181 -8.18 7.26 35.57
N THR A 182 -8.22 5.94 35.77
CA THR A 182 -8.10 5.33 37.10
C THR A 182 -6.67 5.46 37.63
N SER A 183 -5.67 5.23 36.78
CA SER A 183 -4.25 5.40 37.10
C SER A 183 -3.90 6.86 37.40
N GLN A 184 -4.47 7.83 36.68
CA GLN A 184 -4.35 9.26 37.02
C GLN A 184 -4.99 9.58 38.38
N LYS A 185 -6.20 9.07 38.67
CA LYS A 185 -6.87 9.27 39.97
C LYS A 185 -6.06 8.65 41.13
N ILE A 186 -5.45 7.48 40.93
CA ILE A 186 -4.57 6.82 41.89
C ILE A 186 -3.28 7.63 42.09
N ALA A 187 -2.64 8.10 41.01
CA ALA A 187 -1.44 8.91 41.08
C ALA A 187 -1.68 10.25 41.80
N ALA A 188 -2.78 10.94 41.48
CA ALA A 188 -3.17 12.18 42.16
C ALA A 188 -3.45 11.95 43.65
N ARG A 189 -4.12 10.85 44.03
CA ARG A 189 -4.32 10.46 45.43
C ARG A 189 -2.99 10.20 46.14
N ALA A 190 -2.09 9.41 45.54
CA ALA A 190 -0.79 9.08 46.13
C ALA A 190 0.08 10.34 46.30
N PHE A 191 0.09 11.23 45.31
CA PHE A 191 0.75 12.53 45.39
C PHE A 191 0.17 13.39 46.52
N ALA A 192 -1.15 13.55 46.59
CA ALA A 192 -1.81 14.32 47.63
C ALA A 192 -1.55 13.75 49.03
N GLN A 193 -1.57 12.43 49.20
CA GLN A 193 -1.25 11.76 50.47
C GLN A 193 0.20 12.03 50.91
N ARG A 194 1.17 11.91 50.00
CA ARG A 194 2.59 12.21 50.30
C ARG A 194 2.80 13.68 50.61
N TYR A 195 2.29 14.58 49.77
CA TYR A 195 2.41 16.02 49.95
C TYR A 195 1.78 16.49 51.27
N LEU A 196 0.60 15.97 51.62
CA LEU A 196 -0.06 16.31 52.88
C LEU A 196 0.65 15.72 54.11
N ALA A 197 1.27 14.53 53.99
CA ALA A 197 2.07 13.94 55.06
C ALA A 197 3.32 14.75 55.40
N ASP A 198 3.96 15.38 54.40
CA ASP A 198 5.11 16.27 54.60
C ASP A 198 4.68 17.70 55.00
N LEU A 199 3.59 18.21 54.43
CA LEU A 199 3.09 19.58 54.68
C LEU A 199 2.48 19.74 56.08
N LEU A 200 1.68 18.77 56.56
CA LEU A 200 1.00 18.93 57.85
C LEU A 200 1.98 19.14 59.01
N PRO A 201 3.01 18.30 59.24
CA PRO A 201 4.00 18.55 60.28
C PRO A 201 4.68 19.91 60.13
N SER A 202 5.08 20.30 58.92
CA SER A 202 5.73 21.59 58.67
C SER A 202 4.83 22.79 59.01
N VAL A 203 3.54 22.72 58.70
CA VAL A 203 2.56 23.77 59.07
C VAL A 203 2.28 23.76 60.57
N PHE A 204 2.13 22.59 61.20
CA PHE A 204 1.94 22.49 62.65
C PHE A 204 3.17 22.99 63.43
N ASP A 205 4.38 22.68 62.97
CA ASP A 205 5.63 23.15 63.56
C ASP A 205 5.76 24.67 63.42
N SER A 206 5.61 25.23 62.21
CA SER A 206 5.69 26.68 62.00
C SER A 206 4.60 27.49 62.73
N LEU A 207 3.42 26.92 62.91
CA LEU A 207 2.32 27.54 63.66
C LEU A 207 2.51 27.43 65.19
N ARG A 208 3.20 26.38 65.67
CA ARG A 208 3.66 26.23 67.06
C ARG A 208 4.80 27.20 67.37
N ASP A 209 5.82 27.24 66.52
CA ASP A 209 6.95 28.15 66.64
C ASP A 209 6.52 29.63 66.50
N GLY A 210 5.45 29.89 65.74
CA GLY A 210 4.77 31.18 65.65
C GLY A 210 3.89 31.55 66.87
N GLY A 211 3.82 30.71 67.91
CA GLY A 211 3.11 31.00 69.16
C GLY A 211 1.58 30.94 69.09
N TYR A 212 0.99 30.40 68.01
CA TYR A 212 -0.47 30.25 67.90
C TYR A 212 -1.00 29.02 68.64
N PHE A 213 -0.19 27.98 68.80
CA PHE A 213 -0.44 26.88 69.73
C PHE A 213 0.25 27.19 71.06
N PHE A 214 -0.55 27.54 72.07
CA PHE A 214 -0.12 27.74 73.46
C PHE A 214 -0.70 26.63 74.34
N ASP A 215 0.01 26.26 75.42
CA ASP A 215 -0.60 25.45 76.48
C ASP A 215 -1.62 26.33 77.22
N PRO A 216 -2.90 25.92 77.33
CA PRO A 216 -3.91 26.66 78.11
C PRO A 216 -3.49 26.92 79.55
N ILE A 217 -2.70 26.02 80.16
CA ILE A 217 -2.23 26.13 81.55
C ILE A 217 -1.14 27.20 81.64
N GLU A 218 -0.16 27.19 80.74
CA GLU A 218 0.91 28.20 80.69
C GLU A 218 0.33 29.59 80.49
N ARG A 219 -0.64 29.74 79.57
CA ARG A 219 -1.27 31.03 79.30
C ARG A 219 -2.20 31.53 80.42
N ASP A 220 -2.86 30.63 81.17
CA ASP A 220 -3.62 30.99 82.36
C ASP A 220 -2.70 31.40 83.53
N ILE A 221 -1.52 30.78 83.63
CA ILE A 221 -0.48 31.23 84.56
C ILE A 221 0.04 32.62 84.18
N GLU A 222 0.35 32.86 82.89
CA GLU A 222 0.84 34.16 82.41
C GLU A 222 -0.17 35.31 82.58
N ILE A 223 -1.45 35.07 82.29
CA ILE A 223 -2.48 36.11 82.24
C ILE A 223 -3.24 36.24 83.57
N GLY A 224 -3.50 35.13 84.25
CA GLY A 224 -4.25 35.10 85.52
C GLY A 224 -3.33 35.15 86.74
N PHE A 225 -2.43 34.18 86.87
CA PHE A 225 -1.64 33.99 88.09
C PHE A 225 -0.53 35.03 88.27
N LEU A 226 0.30 35.31 87.25
CA LEU A 226 1.41 36.24 87.38
C LEU A 226 0.95 37.67 87.73
N PRO A 227 -0.08 38.27 87.10
CA PRO A 227 -0.55 39.61 87.49
C PRO A 227 -1.17 39.64 88.88
N TRP A 228 -1.86 38.56 89.29
CA TRP A 228 -2.37 38.42 90.66
C TRP A 228 -1.23 38.36 91.68
N LEU A 229 -0.19 37.55 91.42
CA LEU A 229 0.98 37.41 92.28
C LEU A 229 1.75 38.73 92.39
N MET A 230 2.01 39.41 91.27
CA MET A 230 2.71 40.70 91.27
C MET A 230 1.92 41.77 92.03
N ASN A 231 0.59 41.83 91.88
CA ASN A 231 -0.27 42.72 92.66
C ASN A 231 -0.26 42.39 94.17
N GLU A 232 -0.18 41.12 94.56
CA GLU A 232 -0.07 40.75 95.97
C GLU A 232 1.32 41.09 96.55
N VAL A 233 2.39 40.90 95.76
CA VAL A 233 3.74 41.37 96.12
C VAL A 233 3.76 42.89 96.28
N ASP A 234 3.18 43.65 95.34
CA ASP A 234 3.07 45.11 95.43
C ASP A 234 2.31 45.54 96.69
N LYS A 235 1.18 44.91 97.04
CA LYS A 235 0.50 45.17 98.32
C LYS A 235 1.42 44.91 99.52
N THR A 236 2.16 43.81 99.56
CA THR A 236 3.08 43.56 100.69
C THR A 236 4.20 44.61 100.76
N MET A 237 4.66 45.10 99.60
CA MET A 237 5.63 46.18 99.51
C MET A 237 5.04 47.54 99.94
N GLU A 238 3.78 47.84 99.59
CA GLU A 238 3.05 49.01 100.10
C GLU A 238 2.87 48.95 101.62
N HIS A 239 2.44 47.80 102.18
CA HIS A 239 2.32 47.63 103.63
C HIS A 239 3.68 47.79 104.33
N SER A 240 4.76 47.28 103.74
CA SER A 240 6.14 47.46 104.22
C SER A 240 6.57 48.93 104.14
N MET A 241 6.24 49.64 103.06
CA MET A 241 6.52 51.07 102.88
C MET A 241 5.74 51.92 103.89
N VAL A 242 4.45 51.68 104.08
CA VAL A 242 3.62 52.35 105.10
C VAL A 242 4.16 52.05 106.49
N GLY A 243 4.53 50.80 106.78
CA GLY A 243 5.17 50.41 108.04
C GLY A 243 6.48 51.17 108.30
N ARG A 244 7.33 51.33 107.27
CA ARG A 244 8.55 52.16 107.34
C ARG A 244 8.25 53.64 107.56
N ILE A 245 7.26 54.21 106.84
CA ILE A 245 6.85 55.62 107.01
C ILE A 245 6.33 55.87 108.43
N VAL A 246 5.49 54.98 108.96
CA VAL A 246 4.97 55.07 110.33
C VAL A 246 6.09 54.92 111.36
N LEU A 247 7.04 54.00 111.13
CA LEU A 247 8.21 53.85 111.99
C LEU A 247 9.09 55.11 111.96
N ASP A 248 9.36 55.69 110.80
CA ASP A 248 10.11 56.94 110.66
C ASP A 248 9.39 58.15 111.28
N MET A 249 8.06 58.19 111.24
CA MET A 249 7.26 59.19 111.95
C MET A 249 7.35 58.99 113.47
N LEU A 250 7.32 57.75 113.95
CA LEU A 250 7.43 57.43 115.37
C LEU A 250 8.84 57.72 115.90
N ILE A 251 9.89 57.40 115.13
CA ILE A 251 11.27 57.79 115.41
C ILE A 251 11.39 59.32 115.47
N ARG A 252 10.80 60.04 114.51
CA ARG A 252 10.75 61.52 114.53
C ARG A 252 10.06 62.05 115.78
N ASP A 253 8.87 61.59 116.15
CA ASP A 253 8.19 62.05 117.38
C ASP A 253 8.98 61.70 118.66
N VAL A 254 9.64 60.54 118.72
CA VAL A 254 10.52 60.18 119.85
C VAL A 254 11.76 61.07 119.91
N VAL A 255 12.36 61.41 118.76
CA VAL A 255 13.50 62.34 118.68
C VAL A 255 13.06 63.75 119.06
N ASP A 256 11.92 64.24 118.57
CA ASP A 256 11.32 65.53 118.93
C ASP A 256 11.01 65.62 120.43
N ARG A 257 10.39 64.58 121.02
CA ARG A 257 10.14 64.51 122.46
C ARG A 257 11.44 64.50 123.26
N ARG A 258 12.47 63.82 122.78
CA ARG A 258 13.80 63.86 123.41
C ARG A 258 14.43 65.24 123.29
N LEU A 259 14.37 65.90 122.13
CA LEU A 259 14.87 67.25 121.92
C LEU A 259 14.18 68.25 122.86
N ARG A 260 12.85 68.24 122.93
CA ARG A 260 12.07 69.05 123.89
C ARG A 260 12.39 68.72 125.35
N MET A 261 12.75 67.48 125.67
CA MET A 261 13.22 67.09 127.01
C MET A 261 14.68 67.49 127.28
N TYR A 262 15.50 67.70 126.24
CA TYR A 262 16.83 68.27 126.35
C TYR A 262 16.78 69.79 126.46
N GLU A 263 15.99 70.51 125.65
CA GLU A 263 15.75 71.96 125.80
C GLU A 263 15.23 72.27 127.22
N ARG A 264 14.22 71.52 127.69
CA ARG A 264 13.68 71.62 129.05
C ARG A 264 14.62 71.09 130.15
N LYS A 265 15.75 70.50 129.77
CA LYS A 265 16.89 70.18 130.64
C LYS A 265 18.01 71.21 130.54
N GLU A 266 18.23 71.89 129.42
CA GLU A 266 19.14 73.04 129.33
C GLU A 266 18.61 74.21 130.16
N ASP A 267 17.29 74.44 130.12
CA ASP A 267 16.54 75.31 131.06
C ASP A 267 16.70 74.91 132.55
N LYS A 268 17.19 73.70 132.84
CA LYS A 268 17.46 73.19 134.21
C LYS A 268 18.94 72.92 134.49
N GLN A 269 19.80 72.89 133.47
CA GLN A 269 21.24 72.66 133.56
C GLN A 269 22.01 73.97 133.64
N GLN A 270 21.37 75.12 133.40
CA GLN A 270 21.82 76.41 133.93
C GLN A 270 21.71 76.51 135.47
N SER A 271 20.93 75.65 136.13
CA SER A 271 20.77 75.65 137.60
C SER A 271 21.44 74.49 138.35
N GLU A 272 22.01 73.50 137.65
CA GLU A 272 22.74 72.36 138.27
C GLU A 272 24.10 72.11 137.58
N GLN A 273 24.89 73.16 137.41
CA GLN A 273 26.35 73.05 137.40
C GLN A 273 26.86 73.26 138.83
N LEU A 274 27.28 72.18 139.50
CA LEU A 274 28.39 72.10 140.48
C LEU A 274 28.47 70.65 141.01
N GLU A 275 29.68 70.26 141.41
CA GLU A 275 30.04 68.96 142.02
C GLU A 275 30.19 67.69 141.15
N THR A 276 31.39 67.60 140.55
CA THR A 276 32.38 66.53 140.85
C THR A 276 32.24 65.14 140.17
N GLY A 277 33.18 64.86 139.24
CA GLY A 277 33.58 63.50 138.80
C GLY A 277 34.93 63.08 139.45
N PRO A 278 35.89 62.43 138.76
CA PRO A 278 35.77 61.48 137.65
C PRO A 278 36.69 60.22 137.80
N GLY A 279 36.59 59.27 136.87
CA GLY A 279 37.52 58.11 136.67
C GLY A 279 36.78 56.99 135.95
N GLY A 280 37.22 56.39 134.83
CA GLY A 280 38.58 56.12 134.35
C GLY A 280 38.89 54.63 134.64
N THR A 281 39.29 53.76 133.70
CA THR A 281 39.75 53.93 132.30
C THR A 281 39.77 52.56 131.59
N GLU A 282 39.46 52.52 130.28
CA GLU A 282 40.17 51.73 129.23
C GLU A 282 40.16 50.16 129.29
N THR A 283 40.34 49.37 128.22
CA THR A 283 40.48 49.61 126.76
C THR A 283 40.10 48.35 125.94
N ALA A 284 39.74 48.54 124.66
CA ALA A 284 40.09 47.69 123.49
C ALA A 284 39.55 46.23 123.35
N ARG A 285 39.41 45.63 122.15
CA ARG A 285 39.25 46.07 120.73
C ARG A 285 39.09 44.81 119.83
N GLY A 286 38.31 44.87 118.74
CA GLY A 286 38.16 43.79 117.72
C GLY A 286 36.80 43.08 117.79
N SER A 287 35.91 43.03 116.78
CA SER A 287 36.04 43.05 115.30
C SER A 287 36.70 41.77 114.74
N LEU A 288 36.17 41.03 113.74
CA LEU A 288 35.13 41.37 112.75
C LEU A 288 34.44 40.11 112.13
N ALA A 289 33.15 40.24 111.80
CA ALA A 289 32.34 39.64 110.70
C ALA A 289 32.23 38.13 110.41
N ASP A 290 30.97 37.74 110.23
CA ASP A 290 30.44 36.53 109.61
C ASP A 290 30.39 36.56 108.07
N ALA A 291 30.34 35.34 107.50
CA ALA A 291 29.50 34.85 106.40
C ALA A 291 29.12 35.74 105.18
N GLU A 292 29.71 35.38 104.03
CA GLU A 292 29.05 34.94 102.78
C GLU A 292 27.71 35.56 102.32
N PHE A 293 27.71 36.18 101.12
CA PHE A 293 26.67 35.92 100.09
C PHE A 293 27.09 36.35 98.66
N GLN A 294 26.70 35.55 97.65
CA GLN A 294 26.43 35.90 96.23
C GLN A 294 27.57 36.49 95.33
N ASP A 295 27.64 36.29 93.99
CA ASP A 295 26.79 35.54 93.02
C ASP A 295 27.55 35.24 91.69
N GLN A 296 26.91 34.50 90.78
CA GLN A 296 26.99 34.58 89.30
C GLN A 296 28.15 33.96 88.47
N SER A 297 27.80 32.81 87.87
CA SER A 297 27.66 32.61 86.40
C SER A 297 28.78 31.98 85.53
N ALA A 298 28.30 31.37 84.42
CA ALA A 298 28.93 31.14 83.11
C ALA A 298 29.75 29.85 82.80
N TRP A 299 29.04 28.89 82.20
CA TRP A 299 29.42 28.01 81.06
C TRP A 299 30.75 27.20 81.06
N GLN A 300 30.62 25.87 81.09
CA GLN A 300 31.61 24.94 80.51
C GLN A 300 30.96 24.01 79.48
N SER A 301 31.56 23.96 78.29
CA SER A 301 31.26 22.97 77.25
C SER A 301 32.48 22.08 77.02
N GLN A 302 32.29 20.75 77.09
CA GLN A 302 32.81 19.80 76.11
C GLN A 302 32.26 18.38 76.33
N ARG A 303 31.86 17.72 75.23
CA ARG A 303 31.44 16.30 75.19
C ARG A 303 32.62 15.37 74.91
N PRO A 304 32.53 14.11 75.35
CA PRO A 304 33.09 12.95 74.64
C PRO A 304 31.99 12.12 73.94
N LEU A 305 32.42 11.32 72.94
CA LEU A 305 31.75 10.15 72.35
C LEU A 305 32.05 8.88 73.20
N PRO A 306 31.58 7.62 72.93
CA PRO A 306 30.93 7.04 71.73
C PRO A 306 29.63 6.25 72.10
N ASP A 307 29.10 5.18 71.45
CA ASP A 307 29.52 4.35 70.30
C ASP A 307 28.38 3.58 69.58
N ARG A 308 28.71 3.01 68.40
CA ARG A 308 28.29 1.73 67.77
C ARG A 308 26.90 1.08 67.97
N HIS A 309 26.26 0.77 66.83
CA HIS A 309 26.25 -0.54 66.12
C HIS A 309 25.12 -0.51 65.03
N SER A 310 25.08 -1.22 63.90
CA SER A 310 26.01 -1.95 63.03
C SER A 310 25.19 -2.68 61.95
N LEU A 311 25.53 -2.50 60.66
CA LEU A 311 25.40 -3.49 59.56
C LEU A 311 23.99 -3.63 58.87
N PRO A 312 23.82 -4.39 57.74
CA PRO A 312 23.85 -3.78 56.39
C PRO A 312 22.79 -4.36 55.38
N ARG A 313 22.96 -4.08 54.07
CA ARG A 313 22.22 -4.63 52.89
C ARG A 313 20.75 -4.14 52.74
N SER A 314 20.17 -4.08 51.53
CA SER A 314 20.65 -4.36 50.17
C SER A 314 20.04 -3.40 49.13
N PRO A 315 20.60 -3.29 47.91
CA PRO A 315 19.98 -2.55 46.81
C PRO A 315 19.05 -3.45 45.98
N ASN A 316 17.73 -3.30 46.13
CA ASN A 316 16.74 -3.59 45.07
C ASN A 316 15.32 -3.21 45.52
N GLU A 317 14.70 -2.21 44.88
CA GLU A 317 13.26 -2.21 44.54
C GLU A 317 12.89 -1.02 43.63
N GLY A 318 13.56 -0.96 42.47
CA GLY A 318 13.24 -0.03 41.39
C GLY A 318 12.69 -0.77 40.15
N ARG A 319 11.73 -1.70 40.33
CA ARG A 319 11.28 -2.56 39.21
C ARG A 319 9.84 -3.08 39.27
N TYR A 320 8.89 -2.26 39.72
CA TYR A 320 7.46 -2.61 39.72
C TYR A 320 6.51 -1.61 39.03
N THR A 321 6.96 -0.39 38.71
CA THR A 321 6.15 0.60 37.97
C THR A 321 6.43 0.64 36.47
N GLU A 322 7.63 0.26 36.05
CA GLU A 322 8.08 0.40 34.66
C GLU A 322 7.52 -0.69 33.72
N LYS A 323 7.31 -1.92 34.24
CA LYS A 323 6.87 -3.07 33.43
C LYS A 323 5.41 -3.00 32.96
N MET A 324 4.55 -2.28 33.68
CA MET A 324 3.17 -2.03 33.20
C MET A 324 3.21 -1.01 32.05
N SER A 325 3.95 0.09 32.23
CA SER A 325 4.11 1.11 31.18
C SER A 325 4.79 0.57 29.93
N SER A 326 5.76 -0.35 30.03
CA SER A 326 6.32 -1.01 28.84
C SER A 326 5.29 -1.85 28.10
N ARG A 327 4.41 -2.56 28.81
CA ARG A 327 3.39 -3.41 28.18
C ARG A 327 2.22 -2.60 27.60
N GLU A 328 1.87 -1.48 28.22
CA GLU A 328 0.89 -0.52 27.70
C GLU A 328 1.43 0.27 26.51
N LYS A 329 2.74 0.54 26.48
CA LYS A 329 3.41 1.10 25.30
C LYS A 329 3.52 0.11 24.16
N GLU A 330 3.93 -1.14 24.43
CA GLU A 330 3.88 -2.22 23.43
C GLU A 330 2.48 -2.32 22.81
N LEU A 331 1.41 -2.25 23.62
CA LEU A 331 0.03 -2.32 23.10
C LEU A 331 -0.42 -1.06 22.34
N MET A 332 0.11 0.13 22.66
CA MET A 332 -0.14 1.35 21.86
C MET A 332 0.70 1.39 20.58
N GLU A 333 1.95 0.92 20.62
CA GLU A 333 2.83 0.81 19.46
C GLU A 333 2.31 -0.31 18.52
N GLU A 334 1.79 -1.43 19.04
CA GLU A 334 1.06 -2.45 18.26
C GLU A 334 -0.28 -1.90 17.69
N GLU A 335 -0.99 -1.02 18.39
CA GLU A 335 -2.22 -0.35 17.87
C GLU A 335 -1.90 0.72 16.80
N GLU A 336 -0.79 1.47 16.93
CA GLU A 336 -0.31 2.42 15.91
C GLU A 336 0.25 1.68 14.67
N GLU A 337 0.99 0.58 14.84
CA GLU A 337 1.44 -0.28 13.72
C GLU A 337 0.26 -0.96 12.99
N GLU A 338 -0.78 -1.44 13.71
CA GLU A 338 -2.00 -1.96 13.07
C GLU A 338 -2.81 -0.87 12.34
N GLU A 339 -2.78 0.39 12.79
CA GLU A 339 -3.40 1.51 12.07
C GLU A 339 -2.61 1.90 10.81
N GLU A 340 -1.28 1.91 10.86
CA GLU A 340 -0.43 2.15 9.68
C GLU A 340 -0.58 1.02 8.63
N GLU A 341 -0.64 -0.26 9.04
CA GLU A 341 -0.92 -1.38 8.12
C GLU A 341 -2.33 -1.29 7.49
N GLU A 342 -3.36 -0.85 8.23
CA GLU A 342 -4.70 -0.63 7.68
C GLU A 342 -4.75 0.56 6.69
N GLU A 343 -4.02 1.65 6.94
CA GLU A 343 -3.90 2.75 5.98
C GLU A 343 -3.13 2.33 4.71
N GLU A 344 -2.09 1.50 4.81
CA GLU A 344 -1.38 0.95 3.64
C GLU A 344 -2.27 -0.01 2.82
N GLU A 345 -3.07 -0.89 3.45
CA GLU A 345 -4.02 -1.74 2.74
C GLU A 345 -5.16 -0.93 2.07
N GLU A 346 -5.68 0.13 2.72
CA GLU A 346 -6.71 0.98 2.09
C GLU A 346 -6.12 1.81 0.93
N ALA A 347 -4.88 2.27 1.06
CA ALA A 347 -4.15 2.98 0.01
C ALA A 347 -3.91 2.06 -1.21
N GLY A 348 -3.39 0.85 -1.00
CA GLY A 348 -3.21 -0.16 -2.05
C GLY A 348 -4.52 -0.53 -2.74
N SER A 349 -5.59 -0.71 -1.97
CA SER A 349 -6.94 -0.97 -2.49
C SER A 349 -7.50 0.19 -3.32
N ARG A 350 -7.25 1.45 -2.91
CA ARG A 350 -7.61 2.64 -3.70
C ARG A 350 -6.79 2.76 -4.98
N GLU A 351 -5.53 2.34 -4.98
CA GLU A 351 -4.66 2.38 -6.17
C GLU A 351 -5.06 1.30 -7.19
N MET A 352 -5.36 0.08 -6.74
CA MET A 352 -5.95 -1.00 -7.56
C MET A 352 -7.28 -0.60 -8.22
N ARG A 353 -8.16 0.12 -7.50
CA ARG A 353 -9.42 0.64 -8.08
C ARG A 353 -9.16 1.72 -9.14
N LYS A 354 -8.09 2.51 -9.01
CA LYS A 354 -7.69 3.54 -9.98
C LYS A 354 -7.00 2.99 -11.22
N SER A 355 -6.34 1.83 -11.16
CA SER A 355 -5.79 1.15 -12.34
C SER A 355 -6.90 0.47 -13.15
N LEU A 356 -7.77 -0.31 -12.51
CA LEU A 356 -8.91 -0.97 -13.16
C LEU A 356 -9.82 0.03 -13.89
N GLY A 357 -10.19 1.13 -13.21
CA GLY A 357 -11.01 2.19 -13.82
C GLY A 357 -10.32 3.02 -14.93
N LYS A 358 -9.02 2.79 -15.19
CA LYS A 358 -8.32 3.35 -16.37
C LYS A 358 -8.27 2.37 -17.53
N GLU A 359 -8.24 1.06 -17.27
CA GLU A 359 -8.29 0.04 -18.33
C GLU A 359 -9.69 -0.06 -18.96
N GLU A 360 -10.77 0.05 -18.18
CA GLU A 360 -12.15 0.12 -18.71
C GLU A 360 -12.43 1.39 -19.56
N LEU A 361 -11.55 2.38 -19.52
CA LEU A 361 -11.67 3.64 -20.27
C LEU A 361 -10.80 3.68 -21.55
N LEU A 362 -10.12 2.57 -21.85
CA LEU A 362 -9.18 2.41 -22.97
C LEU A 362 -9.56 1.28 -23.95
N GLN A 363 -10.73 0.65 -23.76
CA GLN A 363 -11.39 -0.25 -24.73
C GLN A 363 -12.65 0.42 -25.30
#